data_AF-A0AAQ4EVL5-F1
#
_entry.id   AF-A0AAQ4EVL5-F1
#
_cell.length_a   1.000
_cell.length_b   1.000
_cell.length_c   1.000
_cell.angle_alpha   90.00
_cell.angle_beta   90.00
_cell.angle_gamma   90.00
#
_symmetry.space_group_name_H-M   'P 1'
#
loop_
_entity.id
_entity.type
_entity.pdbx_description
1 polymer ?
#
loop_
_entity_poly.entity_id
_entity_poly.type
_entity_poly.pdbx_seq_one_letter_code
_entity_poly.pdbx_strand_id
1 'polypeptide(L)'
;MKQGLYYLQNKNIQSSIVLFPEGNRFIPGKEDVIKMSTQFATSQGLPVPRHHLMPRTRGFTIALQEMRNHLDAVYCVTIIYCGTKMPHGGRRAAPGICDVFTGRCGLIHMHIKRTPIDKLPGDDNGLKKFIFDAFYEKDALLSAYYESDETPAEFQNPVSVPCEHLHGQFVMLVTVFVVSLFLLTSGGRACLWMTWLYGSIFGYSWLGMNSVA
;
A
#
# COMPACT_ATOMS: atom_id res chain seq x y z
N MET A 1 -18.20 4.57 -4.58
CA MET A 1 -16.96 4.78 -5.39
C MET A 1 -17.11 5.96 -6.34
N LYS A 2 -18.06 5.96 -7.29
CA LYS A 2 -18.22 7.06 -8.26
C LYS A 2 -18.41 8.45 -7.63
N GLN A 3 -19.28 8.58 -6.62
CA GLN A 3 -19.46 9.85 -5.88
C GLN A 3 -18.16 10.38 -5.27
N GLY A 4 -17.33 9.49 -4.70
CA GLY A 4 -16.02 9.89 -4.17
C GLY A 4 -15.06 10.34 -5.28
N LEU A 5 -15.10 9.70 -6.45
CA LEU A 5 -14.29 10.13 -7.60
C LEU A 5 -14.74 11.51 -8.11
N TYR A 6 -16.04 11.78 -8.19
CA TYR A 6 -16.55 13.11 -8.56
C TYR A 6 -16.08 14.22 -7.62
N TYR A 7 -16.05 13.95 -6.31
CA TYR A 7 -15.48 14.90 -5.35
C TYR A 7 -14.00 15.20 -5.63
N LEU A 8 -13.21 14.17 -5.98
CA LEU A 8 -11.78 14.29 -6.29
C LEU A 8 -11.49 14.94 -7.65
N GLN A 9 -12.48 15.13 -8.51
CA GLN A 9 -12.32 15.89 -9.76
C GLN A 9 -12.21 17.41 -9.51
N ASN A 10 -12.51 17.89 -8.30
CA ASN A 10 -12.39 19.30 -7.98
C ASN A 10 -10.91 19.74 -8.07
N LYS A 11 -10.61 20.62 -9.03
CA LYS A 11 -9.24 21.11 -9.31
C LYS A 11 -8.59 21.85 -8.14
N ASN A 12 -9.38 22.34 -7.18
CA ASN A 12 -8.86 22.98 -5.98
C ASN A 12 -8.28 21.97 -4.96
N ILE A 13 -8.45 20.67 -5.21
CA ILE A 13 -8.03 19.59 -4.32
C ILE A 13 -6.96 18.76 -5.02
N GLN A 14 -5.71 18.88 -4.56
CA GLN A 14 -4.63 18.01 -5.02
C GLN A 14 -4.90 16.57 -4.56
N SER A 15 -5.28 15.71 -5.51
CA SER A 15 -5.78 14.38 -5.23
C SER A 15 -4.84 13.30 -5.75
N SER A 16 -4.55 12.29 -4.94
CA SER A 16 -3.81 11.08 -5.33
C SER A 16 -4.63 9.84 -5.01
N ILE A 17 -4.78 8.93 -5.98
CA ILE A 17 -5.54 7.69 -5.80
C ILE A 17 -4.57 6.52 -5.81
N VAL A 18 -4.60 5.72 -4.74
CA VAL A 18 -3.83 4.48 -4.62
C VAL A 18 -4.79 3.30 -4.75
N LEU A 19 -4.49 2.38 -5.66
CA LEU A 19 -5.30 1.19 -5.91
C LEU A 19 -4.48 -0.07 -5.62
N PHE A 20 -5.14 -1.06 -5.01
CA PHE A 20 -4.61 -2.41 -4.79
C PHE A 20 -5.49 -3.43 -5.54
N PRO A 21 -5.23 -3.66 -6.84
CA PRO A 21 -6.11 -4.48 -7.69
C PRO A 21 -6.26 -5.93 -7.21
N GLU A 22 -5.25 -6.49 -6.54
CA GLU A 22 -5.31 -7.85 -5.97
C GLU A 22 -6.40 -8.01 -4.91
N GLY A 23 -6.75 -6.93 -4.21
CA GLY A 23 -7.69 -6.91 -3.08
C GLY A 23 -7.16 -7.57 -1.80
N ASN A 24 -6.11 -8.38 -1.87
CA ASN A 24 -5.38 -8.94 -0.74
C ASN A 24 -3.88 -8.97 -1.06
N ARG A 25 -3.04 -9.16 -0.06
CA ARG A 25 -1.59 -9.33 -0.24
C ARG A 25 -1.27 -10.79 -0.55
N PHE A 26 -0.39 -11.04 -1.50
CA PHE A 26 0.23 -12.35 -1.67
C PHE A 26 1.07 -12.73 -0.43
N ILE A 27 0.71 -13.80 0.26
CA ILE A 27 1.44 -14.32 1.43
C ILE A 27 1.81 -15.79 1.15
N PRO A 28 3.11 -16.11 1.03
CA PRO A 28 3.60 -17.49 0.94
C PRO A 28 3.13 -18.28 2.18
N GLY A 29 2.29 -19.29 1.99
CA GLY A 29 1.69 -20.10 3.06
C GLY A 29 0.20 -19.84 3.32
N LYS A 30 -0.40 -18.80 2.74
CA LYS A 30 -1.86 -18.60 2.79
C LYS A 30 -2.53 -19.21 1.56
N GLU A 31 -2.59 -20.55 1.54
CA GLU A 31 -3.04 -21.31 0.38
C GLU A 31 -4.44 -20.95 -0.10
N ASP A 32 -5.37 -20.63 0.79
CA ASP A 32 -6.77 -20.37 0.41
C ASP A 32 -6.89 -19.19 -0.56
N VAL A 33 -6.16 -18.11 -0.29
CA VAL A 33 -6.19 -16.89 -1.12
C VAL A 33 -5.51 -17.15 -2.47
N ILE A 34 -4.40 -17.91 -2.45
CA ILE A 34 -3.67 -18.29 -3.65
C ILE A 34 -4.54 -19.21 -4.52
N LYS A 35 -5.18 -20.22 -3.93
CA LYS A 35 -6.09 -21.14 -4.63
C LYS A 35 -7.26 -20.40 -5.28
N MET A 36 -7.89 -19.46 -4.58
CA MET A 36 -8.96 -18.63 -5.16
C MET A 36 -8.47 -17.81 -6.36
N SER A 37 -7.29 -17.20 -6.26
CA SER A 37 -6.67 -16.44 -7.35
C SER A 37 -6.34 -17.33 -8.55
N THR A 38 -5.76 -18.51 -8.30
CA THR A 38 -5.42 -19.50 -9.33
C THR A 38 -6.68 -20.03 -10.02
N GLN A 39 -7.72 -20.38 -9.27
CA GLN A 39 -9.00 -20.82 -9.84
C GLN A 39 -9.62 -19.75 -10.72
N PHE A 40 -9.56 -18.48 -10.31
CA PHE A 40 -10.00 -17.36 -11.14
C PHE A 40 -9.21 -17.29 -12.45
N ALA A 41 -7.88 -17.32 -12.40
CA ALA A 41 -7.03 -17.33 -13.59
C ALA A 41 -7.37 -18.49 -14.53
N THR A 42 -7.42 -19.72 -14.01
CA THR A 42 -7.71 -20.93 -14.78
C THR A 42 -9.11 -20.91 -15.41
N SER A 43 -10.12 -20.41 -14.68
CA SER A 43 -11.49 -20.28 -15.20
C SER A 43 -11.60 -19.32 -16.38
N GLN A 44 -10.69 -18.35 -16.47
CA GLN A 44 -10.62 -17.36 -17.54
C GLN A 44 -9.58 -17.75 -18.62
N GLY A 45 -8.90 -18.89 -18.48
CA GLY A 45 -7.83 -19.31 -19.39
C GLY A 45 -6.58 -18.41 -19.35
N LEU A 46 -6.36 -17.68 -18.25
CA LEU A 46 -5.25 -16.76 -18.09
C LEU A 46 -4.03 -17.43 -17.43
N PRO A 47 -2.80 -17.02 -17.79
CA PRO A 47 -1.59 -17.45 -17.08
C PRO A 47 -1.66 -17.11 -15.59
N VAL A 48 -1.24 -18.06 -14.75
CA VAL A 48 -1.24 -17.90 -13.29
C VAL A 48 0.10 -17.27 -12.85
N PRO A 49 0.10 -16.08 -12.24
CA PRO A 49 1.31 -15.47 -11.69
C PRO A 49 1.83 -16.23 -10.46
N ARG A 50 3.15 -16.23 -10.25
CA ARG A 50 3.81 -16.99 -9.16
C ARG A 50 3.94 -16.19 -7.86
N HIS A 51 4.15 -14.89 -7.95
CA HIS A 51 4.47 -14.02 -6.82
C HIS A 51 3.42 -12.93 -6.56
N HIS A 52 2.36 -12.88 -7.37
CA HIS A 52 1.24 -11.96 -7.27
C HIS A 52 -0.09 -12.73 -7.27
N LEU A 53 -1.14 -12.05 -6.83
CA LEU A 53 -2.51 -12.51 -7.04
C LEU A 53 -3.06 -11.87 -8.32
N MET A 54 -4.08 -12.50 -8.91
CA MET A 54 -4.70 -11.96 -10.11
C MET A 54 -5.37 -10.61 -9.81
N PRO A 55 -5.09 -9.57 -10.60
CA PRO A 55 -5.67 -8.25 -10.36
C PRO A 55 -7.15 -8.23 -10.74
N ARG A 56 -7.98 -7.62 -9.89
CA ARG A 56 -9.36 -7.26 -10.20
C ARG A 56 -9.36 -5.98 -11.03
N THR A 57 -9.94 -6.05 -12.23
CA THR A 57 -9.84 -4.98 -13.22
C THR A 57 -10.90 -3.88 -13.05
N ARG A 58 -12.09 -4.23 -12.55
CA ARG A 58 -13.26 -3.33 -12.51
C ARG A 58 -13.00 -2.00 -11.78
N GLY A 59 -12.36 -2.05 -10.61
CA GLY A 59 -12.07 -0.85 -9.82
C GLY A 59 -11.10 0.10 -10.53
N PHE A 60 -10.08 -0.46 -11.18
CA PHE A 60 -9.10 0.27 -11.97
C PHE A 60 -9.74 0.91 -13.21
N THR A 61 -10.53 0.15 -13.97
CA THR A 61 -11.22 0.66 -15.16
C THR A 61 -12.14 1.83 -14.81
N ILE A 62 -12.98 1.69 -13.78
CA ILE A 62 -13.88 2.78 -13.33
C ILE A 62 -13.08 4.00 -12.88
N ALA A 63 -12.04 3.80 -12.05
CA ALA A 63 -11.22 4.92 -11.56
C ALA A 63 -10.57 5.70 -12.71
N LEU A 64 -9.99 5.00 -13.69
CA LEU A 64 -9.34 5.63 -14.83
C LEU A 64 -10.32 6.32 -15.77
N GLN A 65 -11.49 5.75 -16.02
CA GLN A 65 -12.49 6.38 -16.89
C GLN A 65 -13.00 7.70 -16.32
N GLU A 66 -13.36 7.71 -15.04
CA GLU A 66 -13.91 8.90 -14.39
C GLU A 66 -12.83 9.97 -14.16
N MET A 67 -11.59 9.57 -13.88
CA MET A 67 -10.51 10.51 -13.54
C MET A 67 -9.56 10.82 -14.70
N ARG A 68 -9.81 10.30 -15.91
CA ARG A 68 -8.87 10.39 -17.04
C ARG A 68 -8.38 11.81 -17.32
N ASN A 69 -9.30 12.77 -17.28
CA ASN A 69 -9.03 14.17 -17.59
C ASN A 69 -8.38 14.94 -16.41
N HIS A 70 -8.21 14.29 -15.26
CA HIS A 70 -7.69 14.86 -14.02
C HIS A 70 -6.42 14.15 -13.51
N LEU A 71 -5.92 13.16 -14.25
CA LEU A 71 -4.71 12.42 -13.92
C LEU A 71 -3.63 12.69 -14.97
N ASP A 72 -2.38 12.82 -14.53
CA ASP A 72 -1.24 13.00 -15.44
C ASP A 72 -0.64 11.65 -15.89
N ALA A 73 -0.57 10.69 -14.97
CA ALA A 73 0.03 9.38 -15.20
C ALA A 73 -0.43 8.35 -14.18
N VAL A 74 -0.27 7.07 -14.55
CA VAL A 74 -0.38 5.93 -13.66
C VAL A 74 1.03 5.48 -13.27
N TYR A 75 1.27 5.36 -11.96
CA TYR A 75 2.51 4.85 -11.40
C TYR A 75 2.32 3.41 -10.94
N CYS A 76 3.03 2.49 -11.57
CA CYS A 76 3.14 1.11 -11.11
C CYS A 76 4.35 1.00 -10.19
N VAL A 77 4.09 0.84 -8.89
CA VAL A 77 5.12 0.71 -7.88
C VAL A 77 5.22 -0.75 -7.43
N THR A 78 6.43 -1.28 -7.44
CA THR A 78 6.76 -2.61 -6.92
C THR A 78 7.80 -2.45 -5.82
N ILE A 79 7.50 -2.96 -4.64
CA ILE A 79 8.38 -2.86 -3.47
C ILE A 79 8.78 -4.28 -3.06
N ILE A 80 10.09 -4.50 -2.97
CA ILE A 80 10.71 -5.71 -2.47
C ILE A 80 11.39 -5.37 -1.16
N TYR A 81 11.08 -6.11 -0.11
CA TYR A 81 11.67 -5.91 1.20
C TYR A 81 12.92 -6.77 1.32
N CYS A 82 14.09 -6.18 1.59
CA CYS A 82 15.30 -6.96 1.79
C CYS A 82 15.12 -7.88 3.00
N GLY A 83 15.62 -9.13 2.90
CA GLY A 83 15.43 -10.17 3.93
C GLY A 83 14.21 -11.08 3.74
N THR A 84 13.38 -10.86 2.71
CA THR A 84 12.30 -11.79 2.34
C THR A 84 12.76 -12.96 1.48
N LYS A 85 13.92 -12.87 0.83
CA LYS A 85 14.49 -13.94 0.00
C LYS A 85 15.02 -15.06 0.89
N MET A 86 14.64 -16.31 0.60
CA MET A 86 15.13 -17.48 1.32
C MET A 86 16.42 -18.04 0.68
N PRO A 87 17.32 -18.68 1.46
CA PRO A 87 18.59 -19.22 0.96
C PRO A 87 18.47 -20.35 -0.09
N HIS A 88 17.32 -21.01 -0.18
CA HIS A 88 17.08 -22.13 -1.10
C HIS A 88 16.03 -21.81 -2.16
N GLY A 89 15.91 -20.53 -2.51
CA GLY A 89 14.84 -20.01 -3.35
C GLY A 89 13.53 -19.84 -2.59
N GLY A 90 12.68 -18.97 -3.12
CA GLY A 90 11.38 -18.66 -2.54
C GLY A 90 11.34 -17.41 -1.67
N ARG A 91 10.12 -17.06 -1.27
CA ARG A 91 9.76 -15.78 -0.67
C ARG A 91 9.16 -16.00 0.71
N ARG A 92 9.59 -15.22 1.70
CA ARG A 92 8.91 -15.07 2.99
C ARG A 92 7.76 -14.09 2.89
N ALA A 93 6.82 -14.18 3.82
CA ALA A 93 5.83 -13.14 4.04
C ALA A 93 6.56 -11.80 4.19
N ALA A 94 6.10 -10.80 3.44
CA ALA A 94 6.69 -9.48 3.52
C ALA A 94 6.31 -8.83 4.87
N PRO A 95 7.15 -7.95 5.43
CA PRO A 95 7.02 -7.44 6.79
C PRO A 95 5.66 -6.78 7.01
N GLY A 96 5.17 -6.87 8.25
CA GLY A 96 4.02 -6.11 8.72
C GLY A 96 4.40 -4.68 9.07
N ILE A 97 3.40 -3.85 9.32
CA ILE A 97 3.63 -2.45 9.71
C ILE A 97 4.44 -2.36 11.03
N CYS A 98 4.20 -3.27 11.97
CA CYS A 98 4.98 -3.35 13.21
C CYS A 98 6.45 -3.70 12.94
N ASP A 99 6.75 -4.59 11.98
CA ASP A 99 8.13 -4.94 11.65
C ASP A 99 8.87 -3.78 11.01
N VAL A 100 8.17 -2.97 10.20
CA VAL A 100 8.71 -1.72 9.65
C VAL A 100 8.98 -0.70 10.76
N PHE A 101 8.02 -0.49 11.68
CA PHE A 101 8.19 0.43 12.81
C PHE A 101 9.22 -0.04 13.85
N THR A 102 9.44 -1.34 13.98
CA THR A 102 10.47 -1.93 14.86
C THR A 102 11.79 -2.17 14.14
N GLY A 103 12.03 -1.52 12.99
CA GLY A 103 13.30 -1.56 12.28
C GLY A 103 13.74 -2.94 11.80
N ARG A 104 12.87 -3.96 11.87
CA ARG A 104 13.13 -5.32 11.36
C ARG A 104 13.19 -5.36 9.84
N CYS A 105 12.80 -4.27 9.18
CA CYS A 105 13.03 -4.04 7.76
C CYS A 105 13.72 -2.70 7.54
N GLY A 106 15.04 -2.73 7.32
CA GLY A 106 15.85 -1.53 7.12
C GLY A 106 16.12 -1.17 5.65
N LEU A 107 16.01 -2.12 4.73
CA LEU A 107 16.32 -1.94 3.32
C LEU A 107 15.18 -2.44 2.44
N ILE A 108 14.83 -1.67 1.42
CA ILE A 108 13.84 -2.03 0.40
C ILE A 108 14.40 -1.75 -0.99
N HIS A 109 14.04 -2.57 -1.97
CA HIS A 109 14.18 -2.23 -3.37
C HIS A 109 12.85 -1.73 -3.91
N MET A 110 12.88 -0.62 -4.62
CA MET A 110 11.68 0.00 -5.19
C MET A 110 11.85 0.15 -6.69
N HIS A 111 10.93 -0.43 -7.45
CA HIS A 111 10.82 -0.23 -8.89
C HIS A 111 9.55 0.57 -9.19
N ILE A 112 9.70 1.69 -9.89
CA ILE A 112 8.59 2.58 -10.25
C ILE A 112 8.55 2.72 -11.77
N LYS A 113 7.42 2.31 -12.36
CA LYS A 113 7.13 2.51 -13.79
C LYS A 113 6.03 3.54 -13.96
N ARG A 114 6.37 4.68 -14.56
CA ARG A 114 5.41 5.75 -14.90
C ARG A 114 4.85 5.54 -16.30
N THR A 115 3.52 5.47 -16.41
CA THR A 115 2.81 5.43 -17.70
C THR A 115 1.94 6.68 -17.84
N PRO A 116 2.25 7.62 -18.75
CA PRO A 116 1.40 8.78 -19.03
C PRO A 116 -0.02 8.37 -19.43
N ILE A 117 -1.03 9.17 -19.07
CA ILE A 117 -2.43 8.87 -19.42
C ILE A 117 -2.65 8.76 -20.93
N ASP A 118 -1.93 9.54 -21.73
CA ASP A 118 -2.04 9.53 -23.20
C ASP A 118 -1.68 8.18 -23.83
N LYS A 119 -0.83 7.39 -23.15
CA LYS A 119 -0.43 6.05 -23.61
C LYS A 119 -1.39 4.94 -23.19
N LEU A 120 -2.36 5.23 -22.32
CA LEU A 120 -3.33 4.24 -21.87
C LEU A 120 -4.45 4.07 -22.89
N PRO A 121 -4.96 2.85 -23.08
CA PRO A 121 -6.10 2.62 -23.97
C PRO A 121 -7.38 3.31 -23.46
N GLY A 122 -8.24 3.73 -24.39
CA GLY A 122 -9.56 4.31 -24.12
C GLY A 122 -10.58 3.28 -23.62
N ASP A 123 -10.49 2.07 -24.15
CA ASP A 123 -11.51 1.03 -23.99
C ASP A 123 -11.33 0.20 -22.72
N ASP A 124 -12.46 -0.26 -22.15
CA ASP A 124 -12.49 -1.16 -20.99
C ASP A 124 -11.61 -2.39 -21.18
N ASN A 125 -11.68 -3.01 -22.35
CA ASN A 125 -10.94 -4.22 -22.65
C ASN A 125 -9.44 -3.94 -22.81
N GLY A 126 -9.08 -2.78 -23.36
CA GLY A 126 -7.70 -2.33 -23.41
C GLY A 126 -7.14 -2.09 -21.99
N LEU A 127 -7.92 -1.44 -21.12
CA LEU A 127 -7.52 -1.20 -19.72
C LEU A 127 -7.39 -2.50 -18.93
N LYS A 128 -8.27 -3.48 -19.16
CA LYS A 128 -8.16 -4.84 -18.60
C LYS A 128 -6.87 -5.53 -19.05
N LYS A 129 -6.54 -5.44 -20.33
CA LYS A 129 -5.30 -6.02 -20.86
C LYS A 129 -4.07 -5.32 -20.26
N PHE A 130 -4.07 -3.99 -20.22
CA PHE A 130 -3.00 -3.20 -19.63
C PHE A 130 -2.68 -3.60 -18.18
N ILE A 131 -3.72 -3.78 -17.34
CA ILE A 131 -3.49 -4.17 -15.95
C ILE A 131 -2.99 -5.61 -15.84
N PHE A 132 -3.44 -6.54 -16.67
CA PHE A 132 -2.89 -7.90 -16.68
C PHE A 132 -1.42 -7.89 -17.12
N ASP A 133 -1.10 -7.22 -18.21
CA ASP A 133 0.28 -7.10 -18.73
C ASP A 133 1.21 -6.47 -17.68
N ALA A 134 0.76 -5.40 -17.00
CA ALA A 134 1.52 -4.76 -15.93
C ALA A 134 1.75 -5.70 -14.73
N PHE A 135 0.83 -6.61 -14.41
CA PHE A 135 1.03 -7.60 -13.35
C PHE A 135 1.95 -8.74 -13.78
N TYR A 136 1.89 -9.17 -15.05
CA TYR A 136 2.81 -10.17 -15.58
C TYR A 136 4.25 -9.65 -15.64
N GLU A 137 4.45 -8.40 -16.01
CA GLU A 137 5.77 -7.74 -15.95
C GLU A 137 6.30 -7.69 -14.52
N LYS A 138 5.47 -7.30 -13.55
CA LYS A 138 5.86 -7.31 -12.13
C LYS A 138 6.18 -8.71 -11.62
N ASP A 139 5.42 -9.71 -12.06
CA ASP A 139 5.66 -11.10 -11.68
C ASP A 139 7.02 -11.57 -12.21
N ALA A 140 7.34 -11.26 -13.46
CA ALA A 140 8.66 -11.55 -14.04
C ALA A 140 9.80 -10.87 -13.27
N LEU A 141 9.62 -9.60 -12.87
CA LEU A 141 10.59 -8.88 -12.04
C LEU A 141 10.80 -9.55 -10.66
N LEU A 142 9.71 -9.99 -10.02
CA LEU A 142 9.81 -10.71 -8.75
C LEU A 142 10.45 -12.08 -8.91
N SER A 143 10.10 -12.83 -9.97
CA SER A 143 10.72 -14.12 -10.27
C SER A 143 12.22 -13.96 -10.47
N ALA A 144 12.64 -12.96 -11.25
CA ALA A 144 14.06 -12.65 -11.44
C ALA A 144 14.78 -12.34 -10.11
N TYR A 145 14.13 -11.69 -9.14
CA TYR A 145 14.74 -11.39 -7.85
C TYR A 145 14.77 -12.59 -6.87
N TYR A 146 13.69 -13.38 -6.81
CA TYR A 146 13.54 -14.48 -5.83
C TYR A 146 14.10 -15.81 -6.32
N GLU A 147 14.19 -16.05 -7.64
CA GLU A 147 14.71 -17.29 -8.23
C GLU A 147 16.20 -17.20 -8.59
N SER A 148 16.71 -16.00 -8.93
CA SER A 148 18.15 -15.77 -9.14
C SER A 148 18.90 -15.74 -7.81
N ASP A 149 20.15 -16.19 -7.76
CA ASP A 149 21.05 -15.96 -6.61
C ASP A 149 21.56 -14.51 -6.58
N GLU A 150 21.81 -13.92 -7.75
CA GLU A 150 22.25 -12.54 -7.91
C GLU A 150 21.08 -11.55 -7.93
N THR A 151 21.27 -10.36 -7.34
CA THR A 151 20.29 -9.29 -7.42
C THR A 151 20.27 -8.68 -8.83
N PRO A 152 19.11 -8.64 -9.51
CA PRO A 152 18.99 -8.02 -10.83
C PRO A 152 19.49 -6.57 -10.83
N ALA A 153 20.01 -6.10 -11.98
CA ALA A 153 20.54 -4.75 -12.14
C ALA A 153 19.56 -3.65 -11.70
N GLU A 154 18.26 -3.87 -11.95
CA GLU A 154 17.17 -2.98 -11.56
C GLU A 154 17.03 -2.78 -10.04
N PHE A 155 17.59 -3.69 -9.24
CA PHE A 155 17.52 -3.69 -7.79
C PHE A 155 18.88 -3.50 -7.11
N GLN A 156 19.93 -3.06 -7.83
CA GLN A 156 21.27 -2.90 -7.23
C GLN A 156 21.34 -1.83 -6.14
N ASN A 157 20.46 -0.83 -6.16
CA ASN A 157 20.46 0.28 -5.21
C ASN A 157 19.28 0.16 -4.23
N PRO A 158 19.45 -0.51 -3.07
CA PRO A 158 18.42 -0.51 -2.04
C PRO A 158 18.25 0.89 -1.43
N VAL A 159 17.00 1.25 -1.16
CA VAL A 159 16.63 2.44 -0.41
C VAL A 159 16.56 2.05 1.07
N SER A 160 17.26 2.81 1.92
CA SER A 160 17.13 2.68 3.37
C SER A 160 15.78 3.23 3.81
N VAL A 161 15.03 2.43 4.56
CA VAL A 161 13.84 2.92 5.24
C VAL A 161 14.31 3.72 6.44
N PRO A 162 14.05 5.04 6.53
CA PRO A 162 14.44 5.82 7.69
C PRO A 162 13.71 5.26 8.91
N CYS A 163 14.46 4.53 9.74
CA CYS A 163 13.97 4.00 11.00
C CYS A 163 14.70 4.75 12.10
N GLU A 164 14.07 5.81 12.62
CA GLU A 164 14.51 6.46 13.86
C GLU A 164 14.12 5.60 15.07
N HIS A 165 14.66 4.38 15.10
CA HIS A 165 14.24 3.32 16.00
C HIS A 165 14.35 3.75 17.48
N LEU A 166 15.44 4.47 17.80
CA LEU A 166 15.71 4.95 19.16
C LEU A 166 14.77 6.08 19.58
N HIS A 167 14.55 7.06 18.69
CA HIS A 167 13.71 8.22 19.01
C HIS A 167 12.26 7.80 19.21
N GLY A 168 11.71 6.99 18.29
CA GLY A 168 10.34 6.50 18.40
C GLY A 168 10.09 5.63 19.64
N GLN A 169 11.01 4.71 19.95
CA GLN A 169 10.91 3.89 21.16
C GLN A 169 11.01 4.72 22.44
N PHE A 170 11.93 5.69 22.48
CA PHE A 170 12.09 6.58 23.62
C PHE A 170 10.84 7.46 23.84
N VAL A 171 10.31 8.08 22.78
CA VAL A 171 9.09 8.89 22.85
C VAL A 171 7.90 8.04 23.31
N MET A 172 7.74 6.82 22.78
CA MET A 172 6.69 5.89 23.23
C MET A 172 6.84 5.53 24.71
N LEU A 173 8.03 5.16 25.17
CA LEU A 173 8.28 4.80 26.57
C LEU A 173 8.03 5.98 27.52
N VAL A 174 8.50 7.18 27.16
CA VAL A 174 8.25 8.41 27.92
C VAL A 174 6.75 8.70 27.96
N THR A 175 6.05 8.57 26.84
CA THR A 175 4.60 8.83 26.77
C THR A 175 3.83 7.85 27.65
N VAL A 176 4.14 6.55 27.57
CA VAL A 176 3.51 5.51 28.40
C VAL A 176 3.81 5.74 29.88
N PHE A 177 5.04 6.12 30.23
CA PHE A 177 5.43 6.43 31.60
C PHE A 177 4.63 7.64 32.14
N VAL A 178 4.56 8.72 31.37
CA VAL A 178 3.80 9.93 31.75
C VAL A 178 2.31 9.60 31.89
N VAL A 179 1.70 8.91 30.92
CA VAL A 179 0.28 8.52 30.99
C VAL A 179 0.01 7.61 32.19
N SER A 180 0.90 6.66 32.48
CA SER A 180 0.81 5.78 33.66
C SER A 180 0.81 6.56 34.97
N LEU A 181 1.67 7.59 35.10
CA LEU A 181 1.69 8.46 36.28
C LEU A 181 0.37 9.22 36.45
N PHE A 182 -0.23 9.69 35.36
CA PHE A 182 -1.54 10.36 35.40
C PHE A 182 -2.67 9.39 35.77
N LEU A 183 -2.62 8.12 35.33
CA LEU A 183 -3.61 7.11 35.69
C LEU A 183 -3.59 6.69 37.16
N LEU A 184 -2.42 6.78 37.82
CA LEU A 184 -2.26 6.45 39.24
C LEU A 184 -2.90 7.48 40.19
N THR A 185 -3.14 8.70 39.72
CA THR A 185 -3.70 9.78 40.55
C THR A 185 -5.15 10.08 40.19
N SER A 186 -5.98 10.34 41.20
CA SER A 186 -7.39 10.72 40.99
C SER A 186 -7.53 11.97 40.12
N GLY A 187 -6.66 12.96 40.33
CA GLY A 187 -6.62 14.19 39.53
C GLY A 187 -6.09 13.98 38.12
N GLY A 188 -5.09 13.11 37.92
CA GLY A 188 -4.55 12.81 36.60
C GLY A 188 -5.55 12.09 35.70
N ARG A 189 -6.36 11.16 36.26
CA ARG A 189 -7.47 10.53 35.53
C ARG A 189 -8.52 11.54 35.09
N ALA A 190 -8.91 12.45 35.98
CA ALA A 190 -9.85 13.52 35.65
C ALA A 190 -9.28 14.43 34.55
N CYS A 191 -7.99 14.77 34.62
CA CYS A 191 -7.30 15.55 33.59
C CYS A 191 -7.35 14.84 32.23
N LEU A 192 -6.93 13.57 32.14
CA LEU A 192 -6.97 12.79 30.88
C LEU A 192 -8.37 12.73 30.27
N TRP A 193 -9.39 12.51 31.10
CA TRP A 193 -10.78 12.49 30.66
C TRP A 193 -11.23 13.84 30.08
N MET A 194 -10.88 14.93 30.77
CA MET A 194 -11.20 16.28 30.31
C MET A 194 -10.47 16.62 29.01
N THR A 195 -9.18 16.30 28.88
CA THR A 195 -8.41 16.55 27.65
C THR A 195 -9.01 15.80 26.46
N TRP A 196 -9.43 14.54 26.65
CA TRP A 196 -10.09 13.76 25.60
C TRP A 196 -11.44 14.36 25.21
N LEU A 197 -12.24 14.78 26.19
CA LEU A 197 -13.57 15.36 25.95
C LEU A 197 -13.48 16.72 25.25
N TYR A 198 -12.63 17.63 25.75
CA TYR A 198 -12.40 18.92 25.11
C TYR A 198 -11.75 18.79 23.73
N GLY A 199 -10.79 17.88 23.56
CA GLY A 199 -10.16 17.59 22.27
C GLY A 199 -11.15 17.06 21.24
N SER A 200 -12.08 16.20 21.66
CA SER A 200 -13.15 15.69 20.79
C SER A 200 -14.14 16.79 20.39
N ILE A 201 -14.62 17.58 21.34
CA ILE A 201 -15.53 18.71 21.07
C ILE A 201 -14.86 19.69 20.10
N PHE A 202 -13.61 20.09 20.39
CA PHE A 202 -12.84 20.97 19.52
C PHE A 202 -12.65 20.38 18.12
N GLY A 203 -12.31 19.09 18.02
CA GLY A 203 -12.15 18.40 16.74
C GLY A 203 -13.43 18.39 15.91
N TYR A 204 -14.58 18.07 16.52
CA TYR A 204 -15.87 18.11 15.82
C TYR A 204 -16.29 19.52 15.44
N SER A 205 -16.06 20.52 16.29
CA SER A 205 -16.32 21.93 15.94
C SER A 205 -15.42 22.41 14.80
N TRP A 206 -14.13 22.08 14.83
CA TRP A 206 -13.18 22.40 13.77
C TRP A 206 -13.54 21.73 12.44
N LEU A 207 -13.92 20.44 12.49
CA LEU A 207 -14.40 19.72 11.31
C LEU A 207 -15.72 20.30 10.79
N GLY A 208 -16.65 20.72 11.65
CA GLY A 208 -17.90 21.36 11.23
C GLY A 208 -17.70 22.75 10.63
N MET A 209 -16.70 23.50 11.11
CA MET A 209 -16.34 24.81 10.54
C MET A 209 -15.58 24.69 9.21
N ASN A 210 -14.79 23.62 9.04
CA ASN A 210 -13.98 23.39 7.85
C ASN A 210 -14.55 22.32 6.90
N SER A 211 -15.70 21.72 7.20
CA SER A 211 -16.42 20.88 6.26
C SER A 211 -17.03 21.80 5.21
N VAL A 212 -16.29 21.97 4.13
CA VAL A 212 -16.70 22.65 2.91
C VAL A 212 -17.98 21.99 2.38
N ALA A 213 -19.01 22.81 2.18
CA ALA A 213 -20.19 22.49 1.38
C ALA A 213 -19.81 22.23 -0.09
#